data_AF-A0A536TRM9-F1
#
_entry.id   AF-A0A536TRM9-F1
#
_cell.length_a   1.000
_cell.length_b   1.000
_cell.length_c   1.000
_cell.angle_alpha   90.00
_cell.angle_beta   90.00
_cell.angle_gamma   90.00
#
_symmetry.space_group_name_H-M   'P 1'
#
loop_
_entity.id
_entity.type
_entity.pdbx_description
1 polymer ?
#
loop_
_entity_poly.entity_id
_entity_poly.type
_entity_poly.pdbx_seq_one_letter_code
_entity_poly.pdbx_strand_id
1 'polypeptide(L)'
;QVSRLGMPLVNEVVIGLKDKNKFNNSEPKDDAQFADYVTNPTLPALLEILFGGAGVKAPTNFPRTDLVAAFLTGVQGLNQPANVVASEMLRLNTAIAPVPAASQNRLGVLGGDNAGFPNGRRPGDDVVDIELRVAMGVLCTLNIGGCKPSDAPAGSLHYTDGAFIYAGYFAPAFPYLQPPLPGSPNPDNAIPRAAR
;
A
#
# COMPACT_ATOMS: atom_id res chain seq x y z
N GLN A 1 -6.48 21.76 4.59
CA GLN A 1 -5.94 20.49 5.12
C GLN A 1 -4.67 20.20 4.36
N VAL A 2 -3.52 20.16 5.04
CA VAL A 2 -2.28 19.62 4.45
C VAL A 2 -2.30 18.14 4.81
N SER A 3 -2.52 17.27 3.82
CA SER A 3 -2.42 15.82 4.03
C SER A 3 -1.10 15.35 3.46
N ARG A 4 -0.30 14.67 4.27
CA ARG A 4 0.87 13.93 3.77
C ARG A 4 0.37 12.61 3.18
N LEU A 5 0.65 12.37 1.91
CA LEU A 5 0.05 11.26 1.15
C LEU A 5 1.12 10.52 0.32
N GLY A 6 2.31 10.31 0.87
CA GLY A 6 3.29 9.44 0.22
C GLY A 6 2.77 8.00 0.20
N MET A 7 2.45 7.49 1.38
CA MET A 7 1.74 6.26 1.70
C MET A 7 0.34 6.61 2.23
N PRO A 8 -0.71 6.64 1.39
CA PRO A 8 -2.02 7.18 1.76
C PRO A 8 -2.61 6.60 3.06
N LEU A 9 -2.58 5.27 3.24
CA LEU A 9 -3.14 4.63 4.44
C LEU A 9 -2.35 4.99 5.70
N VAL A 10 -1.09 5.43 5.60
CA VAL A 10 -0.36 5.93 6.78
C VAL A 10 -1.10 7.12 7.36
N ASN A 11 -1.37 8.12 6.51
CA ASN A 11 -2.09 9.31 6.94
C ASN A 11 -3.59 9.07 7.14
N GLU A 12 -4.22 8.09 6.49
CA GLU A 12 -5.67 7.90 6.62
C GLU A 12 -6.04 7.01 7.82
N VAL A 13 -5.36 5.88 7.97
CA VAL A 13 -5.78 4.81 8.90
C VAL A 13 -4.72 4.47 9.96
N VAL A 14 -3.43 4.54 9.64
CA VAL A 14 -2.36 4.16 10.58
C VAL A 14 -2.17 5.20 11.67
N ILE A 15 -2.01 6.48 11.30
CA ILE A 15 -1.88 7.56 12.28
C ILE A 15 -3.23 7.77 12.99
N GLY A 16 -3.23 7.63 14.32
CA GLY A 16 -4.43 7.80 15.13
C GLY A 16 -5.00 9.23 15.08
N LEU A 17 -6.32 9.33 15.27
CA LEU A 17 -7.04 10.62 15.19
C LEU A 17 -6.45 11.69 16.14
N LYS A 18 -6.04 11.29 17.34
CA LYS A 18 -5.42 12.17 18.35
C LYS A 18 -4.21 12.93 17.80
N ASP A 19 -3.38 12.26 17.01
CA ASP A 19 -2.09 12.78 16.54
C ASP A 19 -2.10 13.16 15.05
N LYS A 20 -3.23 12.99 14.36
CA LYS A 20 -3.40 13.27 12.93
C LYS A 20 -3.01 14.70 12.53
N ASN A 21 -3.46 15.70 13.29
CA ASN A 21 -3.11 17.10 13.02
C ASN A 21 -1.63 17.37 13.26
N LYS A 22 -1.03 16.72 14.27
CA LYS A 22 0.39 16.86 14.59
C LYS A 22 1.25 16.26 13.48
N PHE A 23 0.92 15.05 13.02
CA PHE A 23 1.61 14.38 11.91
C PHE A 23 1.60 15.24 10.64
N ASN A 24 0.42 15.76 10.27
CA ASN A 24 0.25 16.59 9.08
C ASN A 24 0.93 17.96 9.15
N ASN A 25 1.22 18.45 10.36
CA ASN A 25 1.93 19.71 10.58
C ASN A 25 3.43 19.51 10.93
N SER A 26 3.90 18.26 10.99
CA SER A 26 5.30 17.93 11.28
C SER A 26 6.09 17.68 10.00
N GLU A 27 7.40 17.90 10.06
CA GLU A 27 8.29 17.56 8.95
C GLU A 27 8.63 16.06 8.98
N PRO A 28 8.84 15.42 7.81
CA PRO A 28 9.14 13.98 7.75
C PRO A 28 10.34 13.54 8.59
N LYS A 29 11.33 14.42 8.80
CA LYS A 29 12.50 14.13 9.66
C LYS A 29 12.15 13.83 11.11
N ASP A 30 10.97 14.28 11.57
CA ASP A 30 10.49 14.14 12.94
C ASP A 30 9.49 12.97 13.09
N ASP A 31 9.31 12.13 12.07
CA ASP A 31 8.28 11.07 12.05
C ASP A 31 8.49 9.97 13.10
N ALA A 32 9.69 9.84 13.65
CA ALA A 32 9.99 8.89 14.72
C ALA A 32 9.05 9.05 15.93
N GLN A 33 8.52 10.26 16.16
CA GLN A 33 7.53 10.52 17.21
C GLN A 33 6.19 9.78 17.01
N PHE A 34 5.94 9.23 15.83
CA PHE A 34 4.74 8.48 15.45
C PHE A 34 5.03 6.99 15.18
N ALA A 35 6.26 6.52 15.45
CA ALA A 35 6.71 5.17 15.10
C ALA A 35 5.78 4.07 15.63
N ASP A 36 5.22 4.25 16.83
CA ASP A 36 4.31 3.29 17.46
C ASP A 36 3.10 2.93 16.59
N TYR A 37 2.56 3.88 15.82
CA TYR A 37 1.45 3.62 14.91
C TYR A 37 1.83 2.63 13.80
N VAL A 38 3.08 2.68 13.33
CA VAL A 38 3.59 1.82 12.26
C VAL A 38 4.09 0.49 12.82
N THR A 39 4.78 0.51 13.96
CA THR A 39 5.35 -0.71 14.56
C THR A 39 4.32 -1.54 15.29
N ASN A 40 3.23 -0.93 15.75
CA ASN A 40 2.13 -1.58 16.49
C ASN A 40 0.76 -1.13 15.92
N PRO A 41 0.47 -1.42 14.63
CA PRO A 41 -0.71 -0.91 13.96
C PRO A 41 -1.98 -1.56 14.50
N THR A 42 -3.05 -0.76 14.61
CA THR A 42 -4.36 -1.23 15.06
C THR A 42 -5.18 -1.88 13.93
N LEU A 43 -4.98 -1.45 12.67
CA LEU A 43 -5.75 -1.91 11.53
C LEU A 43 -5.80 -3.45 11.39
N PRO A 44 -4.66 -4.18 11.45
CA PRO A 44 -4.71 -5.64 11.34
C PRO A 44 -5.53 -6.33 12.44
N ALA A 45 -5.44 -5.82 13.67
CA ALA A 45 -6.24 -6.34 14.78
C ALA A 45 -7.73 -6.09 14.57
N LEU A 46 -8.11 -4.91 14.08
CA LEU A 46 -9.50 -4.60 13.75
C LEU A 46 -10.05 -5.50 12.64
N LEU A 47 -9.24 -5.79 11.61
CA LEU A 47 -9.64 -6.72 10.56
C LEU A 47 -9.83 -8.15 11.06
N GLU A 48 -8.97 -8.64 11.97
CA GLU A 48 -9.20 -9.95 12.59
C GLU A 48 -10.49 -9.97 13.43
N ILE A 49 -10.78 -8.91 14.19
CA ILE A 49 -12.02 -8.82 14.99
C ILE A 49 -13.26 -8.90 14.08
N LEU A 50 -13.25 -8.18 12.96
CA LEU A 50 -14.40 -8.11 12.06
C LEU A 50 -14.54 -9.35 11.15
N PHE A 51 -13.42 -9.90 10.68
CA PHE A 51 -13.39 -10.91 9.61
C PHE A 51 -12.71 -12.23 10.01
N GLY A 52 -12.44 -12.44 11.30
CA GLY A 52 -11.79 -13.66 11.80
C GLY A 52 -12.56 -14.93 11.49
N GLY A 53 -13.90 -14.85 11.44
CA GLY A 53 -14.76 -15.96 11.00
C GLY A 53 -14.56 -16.35 9.52
N ALA A 54 -14.01 -15.46 8.70
CA ALA A 54 -13.66 -15.70 7.30
C ALA A 54 -12.18 -16.08 7.11
N GLY A 55 -11.45 -16.38 8.19
CA GLY A 55 -10.05 -16.80 8.15
C GLY A 55 -9.02 -15.66 8.22
N VAL A 56 -9.45 -14.41 8.42
CA VAL A 56 -8.53 -13.29 8.63
C VAL A 56 -7.82 -13.44 9.98
N LYS A 57 -6.49 -13.30 9.98
CA LYS A 57 -5.65 -13.32 11.18
C LYS A 57 -4.62 -12.22 11.12
N ALA A 58 -4.53 -11.42 12.18
CA ALA A 58 -3.59 -10.32 12.25
C ALA A 58 -2.15 -10.84 12.34
N PRO A 59 -1.17 -10.13 11.74
CA PRO A 59 0.23 -10.47 11.95
C PRO A 59 0.66 -10.30 13.41
N THR A 60 1.57 -11.15 13.86
CA THR A 60 2.06 -11.25 15.24
C THR A 60 3.51 -10.79 15.41
N ASN A 61 4.20 -10.40 14.33
CA ASN A 61 5.57 -9.89 14.39
C ASN A 61 5.62 -8.45 14.93
N PHE A 62 5.62 -8.29 16.26
CA PHE A 62 5.80 -6.98 16.88
C PHE A 62 7.23 -6.82 17.41
N PRO A 63 7.88 -5.65 17.20
CA PRO A 63 7.45 -4.54 16.36
C PRO A 63 7.43 -4.91 14.85
N ARG A 64 6.47 -4.34 14.10
CA ARG A 64 6.28 -4.56 12.64
C ARG A 64 7.39 -3.91 11.80
N THR A 65 8.58 -4.49 11.82
CA THR A 65 9.74 -4.01 11.04
C THR A 65 9.52 -4.09 9.53
N ASP A 66 8.62 -4.95 9.06
CA ASP A 66 8.18 -5.02 7.66
C ASP A 66 7.41 -3.76 7.24
N LEU A 67 6.61 -3.17 8.13
CA LEU A 67 5.92 -1.91 7.87
C LEU A 67 6.86 -0.71 7.95
N VAL A 68 7.87 -0.76 8.82
CA VAL A 68 8.95 0.24 8.81
C VAL A 68 9.67 0.23 7.46
N ALA A 69 10.01 -0.96 6.95
CA ALA A 69 10.60 -1.11 5.63
C ALA A 69 9.68 -0.56 4.52
N ALA A 70 8.42 -0.97 4.51
CA ALA A 70 7.47 -0.59 3.46
C ALA A 70 7.12 0.90 3.48
N PHE A 71 6.81 1.46 4.65
CA PHE A 71 6.22 2.80 4.78
C PHE A 71 7.22 3.89 5.13
N LEU A 72 8.33 3.57 5.80
CA LEU A 72 9.21 4.58 6.39
C LEU A 72 10.61 4.62 5.79
N THR A 73 11.19 3.50 5.37
CA THR A 73 12.57 3.50 4.85
C THR A 73 12.65 3.19 3.36
N GLY A 74 11.64 2.55 2.80
CA GLY A 74 11.74 1.88 1.51
C GLY A 74 12.37 0.49 1.65
N VAL A 75 12.22 -0.30 0.58
CA VAL A 75 12.72 -1.66 0.48
C VAL A 75 14.11 -1.66 -0.17
N GLN A 76 15.05 -2.39 0.43
CA GLN A 76 16.42 -2.51 -0.06
C GLN A 76 16.45 -3.03 -1.49
N GLY A 77 17.24 -2.39 -2.36
CA GLY A 77 17.35 -2.74 -3.78
C GLY A 77 16.18 -2.26 -4.65
N LEU A 78 15.11 -1.74 -4.06
CA LEU A 78 13.97 -1.15 -4.77
C LEU A 78 14.03 0.38 -4.70
N ASN A 79 13.67 0.96 -3.56
CA ASN A 79 13.47 2.41 -3.39
C ASN A 79 14.07 2.97 -2.09
N GLN A 80 14.85 2.18 -1.34
CA GLN A 80 15.55 2.63 -0.15
C GLN A 80 16.80 3.47 -0.51
N PRO A 81 16.87 4.77 -0.14
CA PRO A 81 18.05 5.58 -0.36
C PRO A 81 19.18 5.25 0.64
N ALA A 82 20.41 5.62 0.29
CA ALA A 82 21.53 5.55 1.24
C ALA A 82 21.29 6.47 2.45
N ASN A 83 21.71 6.02 3.65
CA ASN A 83 21.55 6.75 4.92
C ASN A 83 20.10 7.18 5.20
N VAL A 84 19.12 6.36 4.81
CA VAL A 84 17.72 6.69 4.98
C VAL A 84 17.37 6.96 6.45
N VAL A 85 16.68 8.08 6.68
CA VAL A 85 15.97 8.35 7.92
C VAL A 85 14.54 7.86 7.75
N ALA A 86 14.05 7.08 8.71
CA ALA A 86 12.70 6.54 8.69
C ALA A 86 11.67 7.68 8.70
N SER A 87 10.91 7.80 7.62
CA SER A 87 9.92 8.85 7.42
C SER A 87 8.88 8.46 6.36
N GLU A 88 7.63 8.87 6.57
CA GLU A 88 6.54 8.72 5.61
C GLU A 88 6.81 9.67 4.43
N MET A 89 7.35 9.10 3.36
CA MET A 89 7.70 9.77 2.11
C MET A 89 7.54 8.81 0.94
N LEU A 90 6.99 9.30 -0.17
CA LEU A 90 7.06 8.57 -1.43
C LEU A 90 8.50 8.64 -1.97
N ARG A 91 9.05 7.48 -2.34
CA ARG A 91 10.43 7.33 -2.81
C ARG A 91 10.41 6.77 -4.22
N LEU A 92 11.27 7.30 -5.09
CA LEU A 92 11.38 6.88 -6.48
C LEU A 92 12.85 6.57 -6.81
N ASN A 93 13.10 5.35 -7.29
CA ASN A 93 14.35 4.94 -7.88
C ASN A 93 14.24 5.04 -9.41
N THR A 94 14.92 6.04 -9.97
CA THR A 94 14.93 6.34 -11.41
C THR A 94 15.84 5.43 -12.22
N ALA A 95 16.60 4.53 -11.59
CA ALA A 95 17.37 3.50 -12.30
C ALA A 95 16.47 2.34 -12.79
N ILE A 96 15.26 2.20 -12.25
CA ILE A 96 14.27 1.22 -12.71
C ILE A 96 13.50 1.83 -13.88
N ALA A 97 13.57 1.18 -15.04
CA ALA A 97 12.88 1.65 -16.24
C ALA A 97 11.35 1.63 -16.03
N PRO A 98 10.61 2.66 -16.50
CA PRO A 98 9.17 2.68 -16.38
C PRO A 98 8.52 1.58 -17.23
N VAL A 99 7.50 0.92 -16.67
CA VAL A 99 6.68 -0.05 -17.41
C VAL A 99 5.59 0.70 -18.21
N PRO A 100 5.45 0.44 -19.52
CA PRO A 100 4.39 1.05 -20.34
C PRO A 100 3.00 0.77 -19.79
N ALA A 101 2.07 1.73 -19.90
CA ALA A 101 0.73 1.66 -19.30
C ALA A 101 -0.01 0.33 -19.56
N ALA A 102 0.06 -0.19 -20.80
CA ALA A 102 -0.60 -1.44 -21.19
C ALA A 102 -0.04 -2.71 -20.51
N SER A 103 1.13 -2.61 -19.88
CA SER A 103 1.82 -3.71 -19.20
C SER A 103 1.95 -3.50 -17.69
N GLN A 104 1.43 -2.39 -17.16
CA GLN A 104 1.50 -2.09 -15.73
C GLN A 104 0.65 -3.09 -14.94
N ASN A 105 1.21 -3.64 -13.87
CA ASN A 105 0.43 -4.40 -12.90
C ASN A 105 -0.15 -3.44 -11.86
N ARG A 106 -1.47 -3.50 -11.63
CA ARG A 106 -2.14 -2.65 -10.61
C ARG A 106 -1.56 -2.83 -9.21
N LEU A 107 -1.07 -4.03 -8.88
CA LEU A 107 -0.46 -4.32 -7.58
C LEU A 107 1.02 -3.90 -7.48
N GLY A 108 1.54 -3.19 -8.49
CA GLY A 108 2.92 -2.69 -8.50
C GLY A 108 3.93 -3.79 -8.17
N VAL A 109 4.78 -3.53 -7.19
CA VAL A 109 5.84 -4.45 -6.76
C VAL A 109 5.28 -5.80 -6.30
N LEU A 110 4.13 -5.82 -5.61
CA LEU A 110 3.48 -7.07 -5.20
C LEU A 110 3.00 -7.90 -6.40
N GLY A 111 2.74 -7.24 -7.53
CA GLY A 111 2.40 -7.87 -8.80
C GLY A 111 3.60 -8.20 -9.70
N GLY A 112 4.84 -8.06 -9.20
CA GLY A 112 6.07 -8.28 -9.96
C GLY A 112 6.50 -7.11 -10.85
N ASP A 113 5.85 -5.96 -10.72
CA ASP A 113 6.16 -4.73 -11.47
C ASP A 113 6.96 -3.77 -10.59
N ASN A 114 8.29 -3.86 -10.66
CA ASN A 114 9.21 -3.06 -9.85
C ASN A 114 9.17 -1.54 -10.14
N ALA A 115 8.52 -1.13 -11.24
CA ALA A 115 8.33 0.28 -11.56
C ALA A 115 7.03 0.86 -10.96
N GLY A 116 6.20 0.03 -10.33
CA GLY A 116 4.98 0.46 -9.64
C GLY A 116 5.20 0.73 -8.16
N PHE A 117 4.12 1.15 -7.50
CA PHE A 117 4.11 1.43 -6.06
C PHE A 117 4.70 0.27 -5.23
N PRO A 118 5.59 0.55 -4.25
CA PRO A 118 5.98 1.86 -3.72
C PRO A 118 7.17 2.56 -4.41
N ASN A 119 7.63 2.10 -5.58
CA ASN A 119 8.68 2.79 -6.34
C ASN A 119 8.08 3.98 -7.14
N GLY A 120 7.79 5.07 -6.44
CA GLY A 120 6.86 6.09 -6.91
C GLY A 120 5.41 5.60 -6.83
N ARG A 121 4.49 6.33 -7.46
CA ARG A 121 3.07 5.97 -7.52
C ARG A 121 2.52 6.38 -8.88
N ARG A 122 2.01 5.41 -9.62
CA ARG A 122 1.35 5.62 -10.91
C ARG A 122 -0.16 5.68 -10.70
N PRO A 123 -0.92 6.38 -11.56
CA PRO A 123 -2.38 6.45 -11.43
C PRO A 123 -3.07 5.09 -11.40
N GLY A 124 -2.55 4.11 -12.14
CA GLY A 124 -3.08 2.75 -12.18
C GLY A 124 -2.63 1.82 -11.05
N ASP A 125 -1.81 2.29 -10.12
CA ASP A 125 -1.42 1.49 -8.95
C ASP A 125 -2.56 1.49 -7.93
N ASP A 126 -3.02 0.29 -7.55
CA ASP A 126 -4.05 0.07 -6.57
C ASP A 126 -3.48 0.15 -5.16
N VAL A 127 -3.18 1.39 -4.76
CA VAL A 127 -2.43 1.65 -3.52
C VAL A 127 -3.17 1.18 -2.27
N VAL A 128 -4.50 1.22 -2.25
CA VAL A 128 -5.28 0.75 -1.10
C VAL A 128 -5.17 -0.76 -0.96
N ASP A 129 -5.35 -1.52 -2.05
CA ASP A 129 -5.12 -2.98 -2.04
C ASP A 129 -3.68 -3.32 -1.61
N ILE A 130 -2.67 -2.61 -2.16
CA ILE A 130 -1.27 -2.87 -1.86
C ILE A 130 -0.97 -2.61 -0.37
N GLU A 131 -1.32 -1.43 0.14
CA GLU A 131 -1.04 -1.04 1.53
C GLU A 131 -1.82 -1.91 2.52
N LEU A 132 -3.06 -2.30 2.20
CA LEU A 132 -3.85 -3.22 3.01
C LEU A 132 -3.21 -4.60 3.10
N ARG A 133 -2.73 -5.16 1.99
CA ARG A 133 -2.00 -6.44 1.96
C ARG A 133 -0.68 -6.36 2.72
N VAL A 134 0.04 -5.25 2.60
CA VAL A 134 1.26 -4.98 3.37
C VAL A 134 0.94 -4.90 4.87
N ALA A 135 -0.07 -4.15 5.27
CA ALA A 135 -0.54 -4.08 6.67
C ALA A 135 -0.90 -5.48 7.22
N MET A 136 -1.50 -6.34 6.39
CA MET A 136 -1.85 -7.73 6.74
C MET A 136 -0.71 -8.74 6.58
N GLY A 137 0.51 -8.29 6.26
CA GLY A 137 1.72 -9.09 6.38
C GLY A 137 2.10 -9.88 5.13
N VAL A 138 1.67 -9.47 3.93
CA VAL A 138 2.10 -10.10 2.67
C VAL A 138 3.63 -10.14 2.53
N LEU A 139 4.35 -9.16 3.07
CA LEU A 139 5.82 -9.12 3.05
C LEU A 139 6.46 -10.26 3.87
N CYS A 140 5.80 -10.73 4.93
CA CYS A 140 6.27 -11.85 5.72
C CYS A 140 6.23 -13.17 4.95
N THR A 141 5.33 -13.30 3.97
CA THR A 141 5.29 -14.46 3.06
C THR A 141 6.54 -14.53 2.17
N LEU A 142 7.22 -13.40 1.98
CA LEU A 142 8.44 -13.25 1.19
C LEU A 142 9.70 -13.15 2.06
N ASN A 143 9.57 -13.30 3.39
CA ASN A 143 10.64 -13.06 4.37
C ASN A 143 11.27 -11.66 4.28
N ILE A 144 10.49 -10.65 3.91
CA ILE A 144 10.94 -9.26 3.79
C ILE A 144 10.69 -8.53 5.10
N GLY A 145 11.66 -7.68 5.52
CA GLY A 145 11.48 -6.80 6.67
C GLY A 145 11.57 -7.51 8.03
N GLY A 146 12.22 -8.68 8.08
CA GLY A 146 12.54 -9.36 9.35
C GLY A 146 11.41 -10.22 9.94
N CYS A 147 10.32 -10.44 9.20
CA CYS A 147 9.27 -11.38 9.59
C CYS A 147 9.25 -12.63 8.69
N LYS A 148 8.65 -13.71 9.19
CA LYS A 148 8.52 -15.00 8.49
C LYS A 148 7.05 -15.33 8.23
N PRO A 149 6.72 -16.26 7.32
CA PRO A 149 5.33 -16.56 6.97
C PRO A 149 4.44 -16.95 8.17
N SER A 150 5.00 -17.61 9.19
CA SER A 150 4.25 -17.98 10.40
C SER A 150 3.78 -16.79 11.23
N ASP A 151 4.41 -15.62 11.05
CA ASP A 151 4.04 -14.40 11.77
C ASP A 151 2.83 -13.72 11.13
N ALA A 152 2.51 -14.02 9.87
CA ALA A 152 1.34 -13.50 9.16
C ALA A 152 0.57 -14.66 8.50
N PRO A 153 -0.16 -15.48 9.29
CA PRO A 153 -0.79 -16.69 8.79
C PRO A 153 -1.88 -16.43 7.75
N ALA A 154 -2.45 -15.24 7.72
CA ALA A 154 -3.39 -14.79 6.69
C ALA A 154 -2.75 -13.83 5.66
N GLY A 155 -1.43 -13.65 5.67
CA GLY A 155 -0.72 -12.68 4.82
C GLY A 155 -0.80 -12.96 3.32
N SER A 156 -1.16 -14.19 2.93
CA SER A 156 -1.39 -14.57 1.53
C SER A 156 -2.82 -14.32 1.04
N LEU A 157 -3.74 -13.87 1.92
CA LEU A 157 -5.11 -13.56 1.49
C LEU A 157 -5.13 -12.34 0.57
N HIS A 158 -6.09 -12.34 -0.35
CA HIS A 158 -6.25 -11.29 -1.35
C HIS A 158 -7.10 -10.14 -0.81
N TYR A 159 -6.60 -9.44 0.21
CA TYR A 159 -7.29 -8.26 0.76
C TYR A 159 -7.55 -7.21 -0.34
N THR A 160 -8.76 -6.66 -0.31
CA THR A 160 -9.19 -5.61 -1.23
C THR A 160 -10.26 -4.72 -0.60
N ASP A 161 -10.32 -3.46 -1.01
CA ASP A 161 -11.41 -2.54 -0.68
C ASP A 161 -12.61 -2.66 -1.65
N GLY A 162 -12.45 -3.46 -2.72
CA GLY A 162 -13.46 -3.65 -3.77
C GLY A 162 -13.49 -2.57 -4.85
N ALA A 163 -12.64 -1.55 -4.76
CA ALA A 163 -12.53 -0.46 -5.72
C ALA A 163 -11.40 -0.72 -6.72
N PHE A 164 -11.67 -1.61 -7.69
CA PHE A 164 -10.70 -1.98 -8.71
C PHE A 164 -10.20 -0.75 -9.49
N ILE A 165 -8.88 -0.62 -9.64
CA ILE A 165 -8.21 0.40 -10.44
C ILE A 165 -7.08 -0.23 -11.28
N TYR A 166 -6.86 0.32 -12.47
CA TYR A 166 -5.71 -0.05 -13.31
C TYR A 166 -5.38 1.07 -14.31
N ALA A 167 -4.23 0.94 -14.98
CA ALA A 167 -3.69 1.97 -15.87
C ALA A 167 -4.62 2.36 -17.04
N GLY A 168 -5.49 1.45 -17.51
CA GLY A 168 -6.41 1.72 -18.62
C GLY A 168 -7.57 2.67 -18.28
N TYR A 169 -7.82 2.96 -16.99
CA TYR A 169 -8.74 4.02 -16.59
C TYR A 169 -8.19 5.42 -16.80
N PHE A 170 -6.91 5.53 -17.18
CA PHE A 170 -6.23 6.80 -17.35
C PHE A 170 -5.85 7.03 -18.81
N ALA A 171 -5.96 8.27 -19.26
CA ALA A 171 -5.48 8.74 -20.55
C ALA A 171 -3.97 9.04 -20.47
N PRO A 172 -3.20 8.92 -21.57
CA PRO A 172 -1.77 9.21 -21.58
C PRO A 172 -1.44 10.71 -21.50
N ALA A 173 -2.45 11.58 -21.53
CA ALA A 173 -2.33 13.02 -21.49
C ALA A 173 -3.46 13.64 -20.66
N PHE A 174 -3.24 14.88 -20.21
CA PHE A 174 -4.24 15.67 -19.49
C PHE A 174 -5.59 15.70 -20.23
N PRO A 175 -6.74 15.49 -19.55
CA PRO A 175 -6.94 15.48 -18.08
C PRO A 175 -6.66 14.13 -17.38
N TYR A 176 -5.97 13.20 -18.04
CA TYR A 176 -5.54 11.88 -17.52
C TYR A 176 -6.68 10.93 -17.12
N LEU A 177 -7.94 11.34 -17.10
CA LEU A 177 -9.08 10.44 -16.89
C LEU A 177 -9.69 10.06 -18.23
N GLN A 178 -10.05 8.79 -18.37
CA GLN A 178 -10.88 8.35 -19.48
C GLN A 178 -12.31 8.92 -19.34
N PRO A 179 -13.06 9.06 -20.45
CA PRO A 179 -14.47 9.41 -20.39
C PRO A 179 -15.25 8.42 -19.49
N PRO A 180 -16.25 8.90 -18.74
CA PRO A 180 -17.08 8.00 -17.93
C PRO A 180 -17.74 6.96 -18.82
N LEU A 181 -17.81 5.72 -18.33
CA LEU A 181 -18.54 4.66 -19.02
C LEU A 181 -20.04 5.03 -19.04
N PRO A 182 -20.69 5.09 -20.21
CA PRO A 182 -22.10 5.41 -20.29
C PRO A 182 -22.95 4.27 -19.73
N GLY A 183 -23.99 4.62 -18.97
CA GLY A 183 -24.97 3.68 -18.40
C GLY A 183 -24.56 3.05 -17.07
N SER A 184 -25.51 2.96 -16.15
CA SER A 184 -25.42 2.17 -14.92
C SER A 184 -26.71 1.33 -14.77
N PRO A 185 -26.60 0.03 -14.45
CA PRO A 185 -25.37 -0.76 -14.38
C PRO A 185 -24.86 -1.09 -15.80
N ASN A 186 -23.56 -0.96 -16.01
CA ASN A 186 -22.92 -1.49 -17.22
C ASN A 186 -22.23 -2.83 -16.87
N PRO A 187 -22.05 -3.74 -17.83
CA PRO A 187 -21.37 -5.01 -17.61
C PRO A 187 -19.87 -4.87 -17.28
N ASP A 188 -19.28 -3.68 -17.44
CA ASP A 188 -17.85 -3.43 -17.25
C ASP A 188 -17.50 -3.02 -15.81
N ASN A 189 -18.48 -2.60 -15.01
CA ASN A 189 -18.28 -2.16 -13.62
C ASN A 189 -18.35 -3.30 -12.59
N ALA A 190 -18.48 -4.56 -13.01
CA ALA A 190 -18.51 -5.69 -12.09
C ALA A 190 -17.88 -6.94 -12.74
N ILE A 191 -16.74 -7.37 -12.16
CA ILE A 191 -16.17 -8.73 -12.16
C ILE A 191 -16.45 -9.57 -13.42
N PRO A 192 -15.42 -9.91 -14.23
CA PRO A 192 -15.63 -10.75 -15.41
C PRO A 192 -16.35 -12.07 -15.05
N ARG A 193 -17.39 -12.41 -15.82
CA ARG A 193 -18.20 -13.65 -15.72
C ARG A 193 -17.39 -14.96 -15.72
N ALA A 194 -16.09 -14.92 -16.00
CA ALA A 194 -15.23 -16.09 -16.19
C ALA A 194 -14.47 -16.55 -14.94
N ALA A 195 -14.73 -15.97 -13.77
CA ALA A 195 -14.12 -16.39 -12.50
C ALA A 195 -15.16 -16.99 -11.52
N ARG A 196 -15.86 -18.04 -11.95
CA ARG A 196 -16.54 -19.00 -11.08
C ARG A 196 -15.92 -20.38 -11.27
#